data_AF-A0AAW6Q620-F1
#
_entry.id   AF-A0AAW6Q620-F1
#
_cell.length_a   1.000
_cell.length_b   1.000
_cell.length_c   1.000
_cell.angle_alpha   90.00
_cell.angle_beta   90.00
_cell.angle_gamma   90.00
#
_symmetry.space_group_name_H-M   'P 1'
#
loop_
_entity.id
_entity.type
_entity.pdbx_description
1 polymer ?
#
loop_
_entity_poly.entity_id
_entity_poly.type
_entity_poly.pdbx_seq_one_letter_code
_entity_poly.pdbx_strand_id
1 'polypeptide(L)' 'RGFEQELSDIFSHFQEAGGIRFELEMDAAIEAEQPDVKHCLYQSVQATITNAIKHGHASYVSVRIQKNRNMILAYILNNC' A
#
# COMPACT_ATOMS: atom_id res chain seq x y z
N ARG A 1 13.65 -9.92 -1.97
CA ARG A 1 12.20 -9.79 -2.21
C ARG A 1 11.98 -8.51 -3.00
N GLY A 2 10.96 -8.45 -3.85
CA GLY A 2 10.59 -7.21 -4.54
C GLY A 2 9.82 -6.27 -3.61
N PHE A 3 9.78 -5.00 -3.94
CA PHE A 3 9.03 -4.00 -3.19
C PHE A 3 7.52 -4.26 -3.19
N GLU A 4 6.97 -4.79 -4.27
CA GLU A 4 5.57 -5.21 -4.34
C GLU A 4 5.22 -6.23 -3.26
N GLN A 5 6.15 -7.16 -3.01
CA GLN A 5 5.99 -8.18 -1.98
C GLN A 5 6.07 -7.56 -0.59
N GLU A 6 6.94 -6.59 -0.36
CA GLU A 6 7.03 -5.88 0.92
C GLU A 6 5.72 -5.14 1.25
N LEU A 7 5.09 -4.51 0.25
CA LEU A 7 3.76 -3.90 0.40
C LEU A 7 2.67 -4.95 0.65
N SER A 8 2.70 -6.06 -0.08
CA SER A 8 1.76 -7.17 0.10
C SER A 8 1.86 -7.78 1.51
N ASP A 9 3.08 -7.88 2.04
CA ASP A 9 3.33 -8.39 3.38
C ASP A 9 2.64 -7.51 4.45
N ILE A 10 2.51 -6.19 4.25
CA ILE A 10 1.72 -5.32 5.14
C ILE A 10 0.28 -5.86 5.26
N PHE A 11 -0.36 -6.19 4.13
CA PHE A 11 -1.75 -6.62 4.12
C PHE A 11 -1.93 -7.97 4.81
N SER A 12 -1.01 -8.90 4.60
CA SER A 12 -1.02 -10.23 5.23
C SER A 12 -1.09 -10.11 6.75
N HIS A 13 -0.34 -9.18 7.36
CA HIS A 13 -0.38 -8.95 8.82
C HIS A 13 -1.76 -8.48 9.31
N PHE A 14 -2.56 -7.81 8.48
CA PHE A 14 -3.87 -7.32 8.85
C PHE A 14 -5.02 -8.26 8.45
N GLN A 15 -4.85 -9.07 7.40
CA GLN A 15 -5.85 -10.07 6.99
C GLN A 15 -6.05 -11.16 8.04
N GLU A 16 -4.97 -11.59 8.69
CA GLU A 16 -5.02 -12.56 9.79
C GLU A 16 -5.86 -12.05 10.99
N ALA A 17 -6.12 -10.75 11.09
CA ALA A 17 -6.76 -10.12 12.23
C ALA A 17 -8.26 -9.79 12.06
N GLY A 18 -8.85 -9.79 10.86
CA GLY A 18 -10.19 -9.20 10.72
C GLY A 18 -11.00 -9.34 9.43
N GLY A 19 -10.64 -10.21 8.48
CA GLY A 19 -11.48 -10.44 7.28
C GLY A 19 -11.55 -9.24 6.32
N ILE A 20 -10.52 -8.39 6.32
CA ILE A 20 -10.42 -7.20 5.48
C ILE A 20 -9.95 -7.60 4.08
N ARG A 21 -10.60 -7.06 3.04
CA ARG A 21 -10.18 -7.24 1.65
C ARG A 21 -9.14 -6.19 1.27
N PHE A 22 -8.03 -6.65 0.70
CA PHE A 22 -6.97 -5.79 0.18
C PHE A 22 -6.78 -5.99 -1.33
N GLU A 23 -6.47 -4.90 -2.02
CA GLU A 23 -6.05 -4.91 -3.41
C GLU A 23 -4.80 -4.05 -3.57
N LEU A 24 -3.83 -4.56 -4.33
CA LEU A 24 -2.61 -3.85 -4.69
C LEU A 24 -2.39 -3.93 -6.20
N GLU A 25 -2.20 -2.77 -6.80
CA GLU A 25 -1.75 -2.62 -8.17
C GLU A 25 -0.54 -1.68 -8.17
N MET A 26 0.60 -2.14 -8.68
CA MET A 26 1.82 -1.34 -8.73
C MET A 26 2.44 -1.40 -10.11
N ASP A 27 2.80 -0.23 -10.65
CA ASP A 27 3.61 -0.17 -11.87
C ASP A 27 4.97 -0.85 -11.63
N ALA A 28 5.35 -1.77 -12.52
CA ALA A 28 6.65 -2.47 -12.43
C ALA A 28 7.86 -1.52 -12.42
N ALA A 29 7.71 -0.31 -12.97
CA ALA A 29 8.75 0.72 -12.94
C ALA A 29 9.09 1.22 -11.52
N ILE A 30 8.20 1.01 -10.54
CA ILE A 30 8.43 1.35 -9.13
C ILE A 30 9.50 0.46 -8.50
N GLU A 31 9.67 -0.80 -8.96
CA GLU A 31 10.72 -1.70 -8.44
C GLU A 31 12.12 -1.11 -8.63
N ALA A 32 12.33 -0.41 -9.75
CA ALA A 32 13.59 0.22 -10.12
C ALA A 32 13.83 1.58 -9.44
N GLU A 33 12.88 2.07 -8.63
CA GLU A 33 13.05 3.33 -7.90
C GLU A 33 14.10 3.25 -6.80
N GLN A 34 14.59 4.42 -6.41
CA GLN A 34 15.57 4.55 -5.33
C GLN A 34 14.99 4.00 -4.02
N PRO A 35 15.83 3.38 -3.15
CA PRO A 35 15.39 2.85 -1.87
C PRO A 35 14.61 3.87 -1.02
N ASP A 36 15.01 5.14 -1.02
CA ASP A 36 14.35 6.19 -0.22
C ASP A 36 12.91 6.47 -0.71
N VAL A 37 12.67 6.40 -2.02
CA VAL A 37 11.34 6.55 -2.61
C VAL A 37 10.45 5.37 -2.18
N LYS A 38 10.98 4.16 -2.26
CA LYS A 38 10.28 2.94 -1.83
C LYS A 38 9.98 2.96 -0.33
N HIS A 39 10.94 3.41 0.48
CA HIS A 39 10.76 3.58 1.91
C HIS A 39 9.64 4.59 2.25
N CYS A 40 9.62 5.73 1.56
CA CYS A 40 8.56 6.74 1.70
C CYS A 40 7.18 6.18 1.35
N LEU A 41 7.07 5.44 0.24
CA LEU A 41 5.84 4.77 -0.17
C LEU A 41 5.38 3.74 0.87
N TYR A 42 6.30 2.90 1.36
CA TYR A 42 6.00 1.89 2.38
C TYR A 42 5.41 2.52 3.64
N GLN A 43 6.07 3.55 4.19
CA GLN A 43 5.60 4.24 5.39
C GLN A 43 4.24 4.90 5.18
N SER A 44 4.03 5.53 4.02
CA SER A 44 2.78 6.20 3.67
C SER A 44 1.61 5.20 3.57
N VAL A 45 1.84 4.06 2.92
CA VAL A 45 0.87 2.97 2.81
C VAL A 45 0.58 2.38 4.20
N GLN A 46 1.62 2.02 4.95
CA GLN A 46 1.46 1.42 6.29
C GLN A 46 0.68 2.33 7.24
N ALA A 47 1.00 3.62 7.28
CA ALA A 47 0.32 4.58 8.14
C ALA A 47 -1.16 4.74 7.77
N THR A 48 -1.45 4.89 6.47
CA THR A 48 -2.83 5.06 5.98
C THR A 48 -3.68 3.84 6.27
N ILE A 49 -3.13 2.64 6.04
CA ILE A 49 -3.83 1.37 6.31
C ILE A 49 -4.07 1.18 7.79
N THR A 50 -3.06 1.44 8.62
CA THR A 50 -3.19 1.36 10.08
C THR A 50 -4.33 2.25 10.55
N ASN A 51 -4.44 3.47 10.02
CA ASN A 51 -5.50 4.40 10.37
C ASN A 51 -6.88 3.90 9.90
N ALA A 52 -7.00 3.46 8.64
CA ALA A 52 -8.27 2.95 8.09
C ALA A 52 -8.79 1.74 8.89
N ILE A 53 -7.91 0.84 9.32
CA ILE A 53 -8.28 -0.37 10.04
C ILE A 53 -8.57 -0.08 11.52
N LYS A 54 -7.63 0.56 12.22
CA LYS A 54 -7.73 0.73 13.68
C LYS A 54 -8.75 1.79 14.10
N HIS A 55 -8.94 2.81 13.27
CA HIS A 55 -9.77 3.96 13.61
C HIS A 55 -11.00 4.09 12.72
N GLY A 56 -10.92 3.67 11.46
CA GLY A 56 -12.03 3.74 10.51
C GLY A 56 -12.91 2.49 10.46
N HIS A 57 -12.48 1.35 11.03
CA HIS A 57 -13.15 0.05 10.88
C HIS A 57 -13.37 -0.36 9.40
N ALA A 58 -12.45 0.02 8.52
CA ALA A 58 -12.53 -0.31 7.10
C ALA A 58 -12.57 -1.83 6.88
N SER A 59 -13.43 -2.28 5.97
CA SER A 59 -13.52 -3.67 5.52
C SER A 59 -12.88 -3.88 4.13
N TYR A 60 -12.51 -2.79 3.47
CA TYR A 60 -11.84 -2.78 2.18
C TYR A 60 -10.77 -1.70 2.13
N VAL A 61 -9.61 -2.06 1.56
CA VAL A 61 -8.52 -1.13 1.22
C VAL A 61 -7.98 -1.48 -0.17
N SER A 62 -7.80 -0.47 -1.01
CA SER A 62 -7.12 -0.60 -2.30
C SER A 62 -5.95 0.38 -2.38
N VAL A 63 -4.79 -0.13 -2.79
CA VAL A 63 -3.57 0.64 -3.00
C VAL A 63 -3.18 0.55 -4.47
N ARG A 64 -3.09 1.69 -5.14
CA ARG A 64 -2.61 1.78 -6.52
C ARG A 64 -1.42 2.73 -6.59
N ILE A 65 -0.27 2.23 -7.06
CA ILE A 65 0.95 3.01 -7.18
C ILE A 65 1.37 3.08 -8.65
N GLN A 66 1.39 4.30 -9.19
CA GLN A 66 1.68 4.54 -10.60
C GLN A 66 2.87 5.48 -10.75
N LYS A 67 3.68 5.26 -11.78
CA LYS A 67 4.76 6.17 -12.17
C LYS A 67 4.42 6.88 -13.47
N ASN A 68 4.35 8.20 -13.43
CA ASN A 68 4.21 9.03 -14.61
C ASN A 68 5.41 9.97 -14.77
N ARG A 69 6.30 9.66 -15.71
CA ARG A 69 7.53 10.40 -16.05
C ARG A 69 8.35 10.85 -14.82
N ASN A 70 8.00 11.98 -14.22
CA ASN A 70 8.72 12.62 -13.11
C ASN A 70 7.94 12.59 -11.78
N MET A 71 6.83 11.86 -11.72
CA MET A 71 5.96 11.79 -10.55
C MET A 71 5.59 10.34 -10.25
N ILE A 72 5.46 10.06 -8.96
CA ILE A 72 4.86 8.83 -8.45
C ILE A 72 3.57 9.21 -7.76
N LEU A 73 2.50 8.51 -8.10
CA LEU A 73 1.18 8.72 -7.56
C LEU A 73 0.80 7.47 -6.78
N ALA A 74 0.48 7.63 -5.50
CA ALA A 74 -0.04 6.58 -4.65
C ALA A 74 -1.49 6.91 -4.28
N TYR A 75 -2.42 6.12 -4.79
CA TYR A 75 -3.83 6.20 -4.45
C TYR A 75 -4.12 5.14 -3.39
N ILE A 76 -4.65 5.57 -2.24
CA ILE A 76 -5.07 4.68 -1.18
C ILE A 76 -6.55 4.95 -0.92
N LEU A 77 -7.39 3.98 -1.26
CA LEU A 77 -8.84 4.03 -1.17
C LEU A 77 -9.29 3.07 -0.09
N ASN A 78 -10.26 3.49 0.72
CA ASN A 78 -10.90 2.66 1.74
C ASN A 78 -12.40 3.01 1.81
N ASN A 79 -13.17 2.21 2.56
CA ASN A 79 -14.62 2.34 2.66
C ASN A 79 -15.12 2.77 4.06
N CYS A 80 -14.26 3.42 4.85
CA CYS A 80 -14.65 3.98 6.14
C CYS A 80 -15.25 5.39 6.06
#